data_AF-A0A659RXH7-F1
#
_entry.id   AF-A0A659RXH7-F1
#
_cell.length_a   1.000
_cell.length_b   1.000
_cell.length_c   1.000
_cell.angle_alpha   90.00
_cell.angle_beta   90.00
_cell.angle_gamma   90.00
#
_symmetry.space_group_name_H-M   'P 1'
#
loop_
_entity.id
_entity.type
_entity.pdbx_description
1 polymer ?
#
loop_
_entity_poly.entity_id
_entity_poly.type
_entity_poly.pdbx_seq_one_letter_code
_entity_poly.pdbx_strand_id
1 'polypeptide(L)'
;YGAVKAVGEELCPQLGLTIPVGKDSMSMKTRWQEGNEQREMTSPLSLVISAFARVEDVRHTLTPQLSTEDNALLLIDLGKGHNALGATALAQVYRQLGDKPADVRDVAQLKGFYDAMQALVAARKLLAWHDRSDGGLLVTLAEMAFAGHCGVQVDIAALGDDHLAALFNEELGGVIQVRAEDRDAVEALLAQYGLADCVHYLGQALAGDRFVITANDRTVFSESRTTLRVWWAETTWQMQRLRDNPQCADQEHEAKANDADPGLNVKLSFDINEDIAAPYIATGARPKIAVLREQGVNSHVEMAAAFHRAGFDAIDVHMSDLLGGRIGLGNFHALVACGGFSYGDVLGA
;
A
#
# COMPACT_ATOMS: atom_id res chain seq x y z
N TYR A 1 27.23 2.73 13.85
CA TYR A 1 27.55 1.44 14.48
C TYR A 1 26.38 0.90 15.29
N GLY A 2 25.85 1.62 16.29
CA GLY A 2 24.72 1.16 17.11
C GLY A 2 23.54 0.61 16.32
N ALA A 3 23.04 1.34 15.32
CA ALA A 3 21.94 0.88 14.47
C ALA A 3 22.26 -0.41 13.68
N VAL A 4 23.48 -0.53 13.13
CA VAL A 4 23.90 -1.72 12.38
C VAL A 4 23.92 -2.94 13.28
N LYS A 5 24.42 -2.79 14.52
CA LYS A 5 24.43 -3.86 15.51
C LYS A 5 23.00 -4.25 15.91
N ALA A 6 22.15 -3.26 16.21
CA ALA A 6 20.77 -3.48 16.63
C ALA A 6 19.96 -4.29 15.61
N VAL A 7 20.17 -4.06 14.30
CA VAL A 7 19.49 -4.85 13.27
C VAL A 7 20.23 -6.13 12.91
N GLY A 8 21.54 -6.09 12.70
CA GLY A 8 22.33 -7.20 12.15
C GLY A 8 22.71 -8.29 13.15
N GLU A 9 22.88 -7.93 14.43
CA GLU A 9 23.33 -8.87 15.48
C GLU A 9 22.23 -9.19 16.50
N GLU A 10 21.15 -8.40 16.54
CA GLU A 10 20.10 -8.50 17.55
C GLU A 10 18.73 -8.79 16.89
N LEU A 11 18.06 -7.78 16.33
CA LEU A 11 16.66 -7.90 15.87
C LEU A 11 16.46 -8.88 14.71
N CYS A 12 17.19 -8.73 13.59
CA CYS A 12 16.97 -9.58 12.41
C CYS A 12 17.29 -11.06 12.68
N PRO A 13 18.39 -11.42 13.35
CA PRO A 13 18.64 -12.81 13.76
C PRO A 13 17.53 -13.39 14.65
N GLN A 14 17.02 -12.62 15.62
CA GLN A 14 15.93 -13.07 16.50
C GLN A 14 14.61 -13.30 15.75
N LEU A 15 14.31 -12.48 14.74
CA LEU A 15 13.14 -12.64 13.88
C LEU A 15 13.33 -13.70 12.77
N GLY A 16 14.57 -14.13 12.51
CA GLY A 16 14.90 -15.00 11.38
C GLY A 16 14.90 -14.28 10.02
N LEU A 17 15.15 -12.97 10.01
CA LEU A 17 15.22 -12.16 8.80
C LEU A 17 16.67 -12.04 8.32
N THR A 18 16.91 -12.34 7.05
CA THR A 18 18.24 -12.22 6.43
C THR A 18 18.38 -10.85 5.78
N ILE A 19 19.56 -10.23 5.89
CA ILE A 19 19.97 -9.05 5.12
C ILE A 19 20.99 -9.50 4.06
N PRO A 20 20.56 -10.04 2.90
CA PRO A 20 21.48 -10.63 1.92
C PRO A 20 22.12 -9.60 0.98
N VAL A 21 21.64 -8.36 1.00
CA VAL A 21 22.09 -7.26 0.14
C VAL A 21 21.98 -5.94 0.90
N GLY A 22 22.88 -5.00 0.58
CA GLY A 22 22.86 -3.67 1.16
C GLY A 22 23.73 -2.71 0.36
N LYS A 23 23.61 -1.41 0.67
CA LYS A 23 24.44 -0.35 0.14
C LYS A 23 24.55 0.76 1.17
N ASP A 24 25.63 1.52 1.11
CA ASP A 24 25.88 2.66 2.00
C ASP A 24 26.16 3.96 1.21
N SER A 25 25.79 5.09 1.82
CA SER A 25 26.14 6.44 1.37
C SER A 25 26.51 7.27 2.59
N MET A 26 27.80 7.59 2.75
CA MET A 26 28.37 8.02 4.04
C MET A 26 28.59 9.53 4.18
N SER A 27 28.26 10.34 3.16
CA SER A 27 28.52 11.79 3.14
C SER A 27 27.24 12.63 3.04
N MET A 28 26.17 12.22 3.73
CA MET A 28 24.84 12.84 3.64
C MET A 28 24.74 14.19 4.39
N LYS A 29 25.52 15.17 3.95
CA LYS A 29 25.50 16.57 4.43
C LYS A 29 25.85 17.55 3.32
N THR A 30 25.35 18.77 3.45
CA THR A 30 25.61 19.89 2.53
C THR A 30 26.09 21.10 3.32
N ARG A 31 27.13 21.77 2.82
CA ARG A 31 27.65 23.04 3.39
C ARG A 31 27.64 24.12 2.33
N TRP A 32 27.29 25.33 2.72
CA TRP A 32 27.29 26.51 1.85
C TRP A 32 27.54 27.79 2.66
N GLN A 33 27.74 28.90 1.97
CA GLN A 33 27.80 30.24 2.57
C GLN A 33 26.44 30.91 2.45
N GLU A 34 25.94 31.44 3.55
CA GLU A 34 24.72 32.24 3.63
C GLU A 34 25.12 33.65 4.11
N GLY A 35 25.29 34.57 3.16
CA GLY A 35 25.94 35.85 3.43
C GLY A 35 27.40 35.66 3.87
N ASN A 36 27.72 36.07 5.10
CA ASN A 36 29.05 35.90 5.71
C ASN A 36 29.12 34.71 6.68
N GLU A 37 28.04 33.93 6.80
CA GLU A 37 27.96 32.78 7.71
C GLU A 37 28.09 31.46 6.96
N GLN A 38 28.89 30.54 7.49
CA GLN A 38 28.91 29.16 7.00
C GLN A 38 27.68 28.41 7.54
N ARG A 39 26.91 27.81 6.64
CA ARG A 39 25.77 26.92 6.97
C ARG A 39 26.13 25.47 6.69
N GLU A 40 25.47 24.58 7.42
CA GLU A 40 25.55 23.12 7.25
C GLU A 40 24.18 22.52 7.51
N MET A 41 23.73 21.65 6.59
CA MET A 41 22.55 20.81 6.76
C MET A 41 23.02 19.36 6.77
N THR A 42 22.71 18.63 7.83
CA THR A 42 23.16 17.25 8.03
C THR A 42 21.95 16.34 8.13
N SER A 43 21.92 15.28 7.31
CA SER A 43 20.84 14.29 7.37
C SER A 43 20.96 13.47 8.68
N PRO A 44 19.84 13.00 9.24
CA PRO A 44 19.87 11.96 10.26
C PRO A 44 20.56 10.69 9.74
N LEU A 45 20.84 9.74 10.63
CA LEU A 45 21.11 8.38 10.19
C LEU A 45 19.84 7.82 9.54
N SER A 46 19.88 7.56 8.24
CA SER A 46 18.72 7.14 7.46
C SER A 46 18.89 5.71 6.97
N LEU A 47 18.30 4.77 7.70
CA LEU A 47 18.18 3.38 7.28
C LEU A 47 16.89 3.21 6.48
N VAL A 48 17.00 2.66 5.28
CA VAL A 48 15.85 2.23 4.47
C VAL A 48 15.88 0.71 4.38
N ILE A 49 14.81 0.05 4.82
CA ILE A 49 14.64 -1.40 4.71
C ILE A 49 13.67 -1.70 3.57
N SER A 50 14.08 -2.56 2.64
CA SER A 50 13.20 -3.14 1.62
C SER A 50 13.08 -4.64 1.87
N ALA A 51 11.87 -5.10 2.16
CA ALA A 51 11.58 -6.52 2.35
C ALA A 51 11.14 -7.18 1.04
N PHE A 52 11.67 -8.37 0.77
CA PHE A 52 11.31 -9.19 -0.39
C PHE A 52 10.88 -10.57 0.09
N ALA A 53 9.72 -11.02 -0.35
CA ALA A 53 9.19 -12.33 0.00
C ALA A 53 8.57 -13.01 -1.23
N ARG A 54 8.73 -14.35 -1.30
CA ARG A 54 7.90 -15.16 -2.18
C ARG A 54 6.47 -15.13 -1.63
N VAL A 55 5.51 -14.76 -2.46
CA VAL A 55 4.09 -14.81 -2.13
C VAL A 55 3.53 -16.18 -2.48
N GLU A 56 2.80 -16.81 -1.55
CA GLU A 56 2.15 -18.11 -1.80
C GLU A 56 0.93 -17.96 -2.71
N ASP A 57 0.07 -16.97 -2.44
CA ASP A 57 -1.10 -16.66 -3.27
C ASP A 57 -1.38 -15.16 -3.29
N VAL A 58 -1.24 -14.54 -4.47
CA VAL A 58 -1.44 -13.09 -4.68
C VAL A 58 -2.89 -12.66 -4.54
N ARG A 59 -3.85 -13.58 -4.70
CA ARG A 59 -5.30 -13.29 -4.62
C ARG A 59 -5.74 -13.00 -3.19
N HIS A 60 -4.90 -13.37 -2.23
CA HIS A 60 -5.22 -13.25 -0.82
C HIS A 60 -4.67 -11.98 -0.17
N THR A 61 -4.03 -11.10 -0.92
CA THR A 61 -3.56 -9.80 -0.43
C THR A 61 -4.71 -8.94 0.08
N LEU A 62 -4.51 -8.29 1.24
CA LEU A 62 -5.42 -7.32 1.82
C LEU A 62 -4.94 -5.91 1.47
N THR A 63 -5.85 -4.95 1.54
CA THR A 63 -5.55 -3.52 1.38
C THR A 63 -6.21 -2.73 2.51
N PRO A 64 -5.95 -1.41 2.60
CA PRO A 64 -6.66 -0.53 3.53
C PRO A 64 -8.15 -0.31 3.21
N GLN A 65 -8.67 -0.82 2.09
CA GLN A 65 -10.04 -0.58 1.64
C GLN A 65 -11.06 -1.20 2.62
N LEU A 66 -11.68 -0.36 3.45
CA LEU A 66 -12.72 -0.80 4.39
C LEU A 66 -13.95 -1.36 3.68
N SER A 67 -14.62 -2.29 4.36
CA SER A 67 -15.94 -2.79 3.96
C SER A 67 -16.97 -2.12 4.84
N THR A 68 -18.21 -2.02 4.36
CA THR A 68 -19.33 -1.49 5.15
C THR A 68 -20.36 -2.57 5.47
N GLU A 69 -20.02 -3.85 5.23
CA GLU A 69 -20.72 -4.98 5.86
C GLU A 69 -20.53 -4.95 7.39
N ASP A 70 -21.32 -5.71 8.14
CA ASP A 70 -21.18 -5.77 9.60
C ASP A 70 -19.75 -6.17 9.99
N ASN A 71 -19.02 -5.25 10.62
CA ASN A 71 -17.58 -5.35 10.81
C ASN A 71 -17.13 -4.93 12.22
N ALA A 72 -15.88 -5.29 12.54
CA ALA A 72 -15.17 -4.81 13.72
C ALA A 72 -13.76 -4.34 13.33
N LEU A 73 -13.38 -3.17 13.85
CA LEU A 73 -12.04 -2.60 13.76
C LEU A 73 -11.27 -2.92 15.03
N LEU A 74 -10.14 -3.61 14.89
CA LEU A 74 -9.26 -3.98 16.00
C LEU A 74 -7.89 -3.32 15.77
N LEU A 75 -7.45 -2.52 16.74
CA LEU A 75 -6.07 -2.07 16.84
C LEU A 75 -5.23 -3.20 17.42
N ILE A 76 -4.07 -3.44 16.82
CA ILE A 76 -2.99 -4.22 17.40
C ILE A 76 -1.87 -3.23 17.76
N ASP A 77 -1.81 -2.81 19.01
CA ASP A 77 -0.84 -1.85 19.56
C ASP A 77 0.43 -2.56 20.04
N LEU A 78 1.42 -2.70 19.15
CA LEU A 78 2.74 -3.23 19.53
C LEU A 78 3.56 -2.21 20.32
N GLY A 79 3.05 -0.98 20.48
CA GLY A 79 3.55 0.04 21.39
C GLY A 79 3.26 -0.26 22.86
N LYS A 80 2.35 -1.19 23.18
CA LYS A 80 2.01 -1.61 24.55
C LYS A 80 1.62 -0.42 25.45
N GLY A 81 0.90 0.55 24.90
CA GLY A 81 0.48 1.77 25.60
C GLY A 81 1.61 2.76 25.92
N HIS A 82 2.83 2.58 25.38
CA HIS A 82 3.92 3.54 25.57
C HIS A 82 3.59 4.92 24.97
N ASN A 83 2.85 4.94 23.86
CA ASN A 83 2.34 6.13 23.19
C ASN A 83 3.40 7.23 23.00
N ALA A 84 4.58 6.86 22.52
CA ALA A 84 5.72 7.77 22.37
C ALA A 84 5.49 8.83 21.26
N LEU A 85 5.79 10.10 21.57
CA LEU A 85 5.59 11.24 20.64
C LEU A 85 6.89 11.88 20.13
N GLY A 86 8.06 11.39 20.54
CA GLY A 86 9.35 11.87 20.04
C GLY A 86 9.58 11.47 18.59
N ALA A 87 10.13 12.40 17.80
CA ALA A 87 10.47 12.25 16.38
C ALA A 87 9.30 11.85 15.47
N THR A 88 8.07 12.13 15.89
CA THR A 88 6.84 11.85 15.11
C THR A 88 6.53 12.94 14.09
N ALA A 89 5.68 12.63 13.11
CA ALA A 89 5.07 13.61 12.22
C ALA A 89 4.38 14.75 13.01
N LEU A 90 3.70 14.40 14.12
CA LEU A 90 3.10 15.40 15.02
C LEU A 90 4.15 16.37 15.56
N ALA A 91 5.25 15.86 16.15
CA ALA A 91 6.30 16.73 16.67
C ALA A 91 6.91 17.60 15.55
N GLN A 92 7.14 17.02 14.37
CA GLN A 92 7.73 17.68 13.22
C GLN A 92 6.90 18.87 12.73
N VAL A 93 5.58 18.73 12.57
CA VAL A 93 4.71 19.83 12.11
C VAL A 93 4.60 20.97 13.13
N TYR A 94 4.88 20.68 14.40
CA TYR A 94 5.04 21.68 15.47
C TYR A 94 6.50 22.12 15.69
N ARG A 95 7.40 21.82 14.74
CA ARG A 95 8.82 22.21 14.75
C ARG A 95 9.58 21.74 16.00
N GLN A 96 9.19 20.60 16.54
CA GLN A 96 9.78 19.98 17.71
C GLN A 96 10.34 18.59 17.38
N LEU A 97 11.28 18.12 18.21
CA LEU A 97 11.76 16.74 18.17
C LEU A 97 11.10 15.86 19.24
N GLY A 98 10.56 16.45 20.32
CA GLY A 98 9.98 15.70 21.43
C GLY A 98 11.04 15.09 22.37
N ASP A 99 10.65 14.04 23.10
CA ASP A 99 11.49 13.40 24.14
C ASP A 99 11.95 11.98 23.73
N LYS A 100 11.02 11.02 23.70
CA LYS A 100 11.31 9.61 23.39
C LYS A 100 10.56 9.15 22.14
N PRO A 101 11.22 8.48 21.18
CA PRO A 101 10.56 7.90 20.03
C PRO A 101 9.93 6.53 20.32
N ALA A 102 9.14 6.07 19.36
CA ALA A 102 8.74 4.68 19.24
C ALA A 102 9.95 3.75 19.09
N ASP A 103 9.79 2.47 19.44
CA ASP A 103 10.81 1.43 19.25
C ASP A 103 10.15 0.04 19.23
N VAL A 104 10.86 -1.00 18.80
CA VAL A 104 10.41 -2.39 18.99
C VAL A 104 10.33 -2.69 20.49
N ARG A 105 9.12 -2.73 21.03
CA ARG A 105 8.90 -2.95 22.48
C ARG A 105 9.11 -4.40 22.91
N ASP A 106 8.80 -5.34 22.02
CA ASP A 106 8.90 -6.77 22.28
C ASP A 106 9.08 -7.56 20.96
N VAL A 107 10.24 -8.21 20.80
CA VAL A 107 10.59 -8.95 19.58
C VAL A 107 9.72 -10.19 19.40
N ALA A 108 9.33 -10.85 20.50
CA ALA A 108 8.48 -12.04 20.44
C ALA A 108 7.06 -11.67 20.00
N GLN A 109 6.51 -10.56 20.51
CA GLN A 109 5.21 -10.06 20.06
C GLN A 109 5.25 -9.53 18.63
N LEU A 110 6.35 -8.90 18.18
CA LEU A 110 6.50 -8.50 16.77
C LEU A 110 6.48 -9.73 15.84
N LYS A 111 7.18 -10.80 16.21
CA LYS A 111 7.12 -12.06 15.46
C LYS A 111 5.73 -12.70 15.53
N GLY A 112 5.12 -12.74 16.72
CA GLY A 112 3.78 -13.26 16.95
C GLY A 112 2.72 -12.51 16.14
N PHE A 113 2.85 -11.20 16.01
CA PHE A 113 2.02 -10.36 15.15
C PHE A 113 2.13 -10.76 13.68
N TYR A 114 3.34 -10.89 13.15
CA TYR A 114 3.53 -11.36 11.77
C TYR A 114 2.92 -12.74 11.56
N ASP A 115 3.20 -13.70 12.44
CA ASP A 115 2.69 -15.07 12.31
C ASP A 115 1.15 -15.13 12.44
N ALA A 116 0.55 -14.35 13.33
CA ALA A 116 -0.90 -14.23 13.47
C ALA A 116 -1.54 -13.62 12.22
N MET A 117 -0.94 -12.56 11.66
CA MET A 117 -1.40 -11.97 10.40
C MET A 117 -1.33 -12.98 9.25
N GLN A 118 -0.24 -13.76 9.13
CA GLN A 118 -0.16 -14.82 8.11
C GLN A 118 -1.28 -15.86 8.28
N ALA A 119 -1.57 -16.28 9.51
CA ALA A 119 -2.67 -17.22 9.78
C ALA A 119 -4.04 -16.63 9.39
N LEU A 120 -4.31 -15.37 9.73
CA LEU A 120 -5.56 -14.68 9.40
C LEU A 120 -5.72 -14.46 7.88
N VAL A 121 -4.64 -14.10 7.18
CA VAL A 121 -4.62 -13.94 5.72
C VAL A 121 -4.91 -15.26 5.02
N ALA A 122 -4.21 -16.34 5.41
CA ALA A 122 -4.41 -17.67 4.84
C ALA A 122 -5.83 -18.21 5.10
N ALA A 123 -6.40 -17.92 6.28
CA ALA A 123 -7.75 -18.31 6.67
C ALA A 123 -8.85 -17.38 6.13
N ARG A 124 -8.51 -16.32 5.36
CA ARG A 124 -9.46 -15.34 4.80
C ARG A 124 -10.34 -14.66 5.86
N LYS A 125 -9.76 -14.40 7.04
CA LYS A 125 -10.45 -13.79 8.20
C LYS A 125 -10.39 -12.27 8.24
N LEU A 126 -9.58 -11.65 7.38
CA LEU A 126 -9.47 -10.20 7.27
C LEU A 126 -10.33 -9.67 6.13
N LEU A 127 -10.98 -8.53 6.37
CA LEU A 127 -11.61 -7.71 5.34
C LEU A 127 -10.64 -6.64 4.83
N ALA A 128 -9.89 -6.01 5.74
CA ALA A 128 -8.88 -5.00 5.42
C ALA A 128 -7.73 -5.01 6.43
N TRP A 129 -6.60 -4.45 6.04
CA TRP A 129 -5.44 -4.21 6.91
C TRP A 129 -4.76 -2.91 6.51
N HIS A 130 -4.38 -2.11 7.50
CA HIS A 130 -3.47 -0.99 7.32
C HIS A 130 -2.59 -0.82 8.56
N ASP A 131 -1.28 -0.71 8.36
CA ASP A 131 -0.32 -0.55 9.44
C ASP A 131 -0.32 0.88 10.01
N ARG A 132 0.28 1.03 11.18
CA ARG A 132 0.55 2.32 11.81
C ARG A 132 2.00 2.71 11.56
N SER A 133 2.17 3.89 10.99
CA SER A 133 3.46 4.50 10.68
C SER A 133 3.37 6.04 10.85
N ASP A 134 3.79 6.84 9.87
CA ASP A 134 3.80 8.30 9.95
C ASP A 134 2.39 8.86 10.24
N GLY A 135 2.27 9.70 11.28
CA GLY A 135 1.00 10.30 11.69
C GLY A 135 0.11 9.41 12.56
N GLY A 136 0.55 8.19 12.88
CA GLY A 136 -0.05 7.33 13.90
C GLY A 136 -1.42 6.76 13.55
N LEU A 137 -2.15 6.34 14.58
CA LEU A 137 -3.47 5.70 14.45
C LEU A 137 -4.48 6.60 13.72
N LEU A 138 -4.38 7.93 13.90
CA LEU A 138 -5.23 8.88 13.21
C LEU A 138 -5.10 8.73 11.69
N VAL A 139 -3.87 8.72 11.17
CA VAL A 139 -3.64 8.60 9.73
C VAL A 139 -4.01 7.20 9.23
N THR A 140 -3.68 6.15 9.98
CA THR A 140 -4.08 4.77 9.64
C THR A 140 -5.59 4.67 9.39
N LEU A 141 -6.42 5.15 10.34
CA LEU A 141 -7.88 5.12 10.23
C LEU A 141 -8.39 6.04 9.12
N ALA A 142 -7.80 7.23 8.96
CA ALA A 142 -8.20 8.17 7.94
C ALA A 142 -7.97 7.58 6.53
N GLU A 143 -6.79 7.02 6.26
CA GLU A 143 -6.46 6.42 4.96
C GLU A 143 -7.28 5.15 4.68
N MET A 144 -7.58 4.35 5.70
CA MET A 144 -8.54 3.24 5.57
C MET A 144 -9.94 3.74 5.15
N ALA A 145 -10.42 4.82 5.78
CA ALA A 145 -11.70 5.45 5.45
C ALA A 145 -11.70 6.10 4.05
N PHE A 146 -10.55 6.64 3.60
CA PHE A 146 -10.38 7.17 2.25
C PHE A 146 -10.45 6.04 1.22
N ALA A 147 -9.76 4.93 1.45
CA ALA A 147 -9.74 3.79 0.55
C ALA A 147 -11.10 3.09 0.47
N GLY A 148 -11.79 2.96 1.60
CA GLY A 148 -13.15 2.39 1.68
C GLY A 148 -14.27 3.33 1.24
N HIS A 149 -13.97 4.61 1.00
CA HIS A 149 -14.95 5.67 0.73
C HIS A 149 -16.13 5.67 1.73
N CYS A 150 -15.79 5.55 3.01
CA CYS A 150 -16.76 5.38 4.08
C CYS A 150 -16.38 6.19 5.33
N GLY A 151 -17.20 6.13 6.36
CA GLY A 151 -16.95 6.67 7.68
C GLY A 151 -16.40 5.63 8.64
N VAL A 152 -15.98 6.09 9.81
CA VAL A 152 -15.61 5.26 10.96
C VAL A 152 -16.20 5.85 12.23
N GLN A 153 -16.62 4.96 13.13
CA GLN A 153 -17.01 5.29 14.49
C GLN A 153 -16.13 4.46 15.42
N VAL A 154 -15.19 5.12 16.10
CA VAL A 154 -14.22 4.46 16.97
C VAL A 154 -14.19 5.10 18.35
N ASP A 155 -13.90 4.29 19.36
CA ASP A 155 -13.64 4.71 20.73
C ASP A 155 -12.19 4.39 21.13
N ILE A 156 -11.51 5.35 21.76
CA ILE A 156 -10.11 5.24 22.16
C ILE A 156 -9.91 5.28 23.68
N ALA A 157 -10.96 5.16 24.49
CA ALA A 157 -10.84 5.25 25.96
C ALA A 157 -9.90 4.19 26.54
N ALA A 158 -9.81 3.02 25.91
CA ALA A 158 -8.92 1.94 26.33
C ALA A 158 -7.43 2.22 26.05
N LEU A 159 -7.09 3.27 25.29
CA LEU A 159 -5.73 3.55 24.82
C LEU A 159 -4.97 4.55 25.72
N GLY A 160 -5.56 4.92 26.86
CA GLY A 160 -5.02 5.85 27.84
C GLY A 160 -5.66 7.23 27.82
N ASP A 161 -5.48 7.98 28.90
CA ASP A 161 -6.11 9.31 29.11
C ASP A 161 -5.53 10.40 28.18
N ASP A 162 -4.29 10.23 27.71
CA ASP A 162 -3.65 11.14 26.76
C ASP A 162 -4.07 10.77 25.33
N HIS A 163 -5.21 11.33 24.90
CA HIS A 163 -5.76 11.09 23.57
C HIS A 163 -4.85 11.57 22.43
N LEU A 164 -4.03 12.60 22.66
CA LEU A 164 -3.10 13.08 21.63
C LEU A 164 -2.01 12.02 21.41
N ALA A 165 -1.44 11.51 22.51
CA ALA A 165 -0.45 10.45 22.45
C ALA A 165 -1.04 9.16 21.86
N ALA A 166 -2.26 8.76 22.23
CA ALA A 166 -2.92 7.57 21.69
C ALA A 166 -3.15 7.65 20.16
N LEU A 167 -3.46 8.83 19.64
CA LEU A 167 -3.75 9.03 18.21
C LEU A 167 -2.52 9.23 17.34
N PHE A 168 -1.49 9.90 17.84
CA PHE A 168 -0.35 10.36 17.04
C PHE A 168 0.98 9.68 17.36
N ASN A 169 1.01 8.73 18.29
CA ASN A 169 2.19 7.88 18.43
C ASN A 169 2.40 7.03 17.16
N GLU A 170 3.66 6.82 16.83
CA GLU A 170 4.09 6.06 15.65
C GLU A 170 4.72 4.72 16.08
N GLU A 171 4.16 4.13 17.15
CA GLU A 171 4.53 2.79 17.56
C GLU A 171 4.09 1.77 16.49
N LEU A 172 4.81 0.65 16.40
CA LEU A 172 4.45 -0.42 15.47
C LEU A 172 3.04 -0.97 15.77
N GLY A 173 2.44 -1.58 14.75
CA GLY A 173 1.09 -2.13 14.83
C GLY A 173 0.24 -1.70 13.66
N GLY A 174 -1.07 -1.63 13.89
CA GLY A 174 -2.05 -1.16 12.90
C GLY A 174 -3.45 -1.63 13.18
N VAL A 175 -4.33 -1.45 12.20
CA VAL A 175 -5.76 -1.77 12.32
C VAL A 175 -6.12 -2.88 11.34
N ILE A 176 -6.65 -3.98 11.89
CA ILE A 176 -7.35 -4.98 11.09
C ILE A 176 -8.85 -4.69 11.11
N GLN A 177 -9.49 -4.93 9.98
CA GLN A 177 -10.95 -5.01 9.90
C GLN A 177 -11.34 -6.47 9.67
N VAL A 178 -12.31 -6.95 10.44
CA VAL A 178 -12.86 -8.30 10.34
C VAL A 178 -14.38 -8.25 10.28
N ARG A 179 -15.01 -9.35 9.87
CA ARG A 179 -16.48 -9.48 9.99
C ARG A 179 -16.87 -9.44 11.46
N ALA A 180 -18.01 -8.84 11.78
CA ALA A 180 -18.47 -8.74 13.16
C ALA A 180 -18.59 -10.12 13.83
N GLU A 181 -19.09 -11.13 13.12
CA GLU A 181 -19.23 -12.51 13.61
C GLU A 181 -17.88 -13.22 13.86
N ASP A 182 -16.80 -12.75 13.23
CA ASP A 182 -15.47 -13.34 13.35
C ASP A 182 -14.66 -12.74 14.51
N ARG A 183 -15.13 -11.65 15.13
CA ARG A 183 -14.38 -10.88 16.13
C ARG A 183 -13.79 -11.75 17.24
N ASP A 184 -14.63 -12.51 17.96
CA ASP A 184 -14.18 -13.30 19.10
C ASP A 184 -13.14 -14.36 18.70
N ALA A 185 -13.32 -14.98 17.53
CA ALA A 185 -12.39 -15.98 17.01
C ALA A 185 -11.04 -15.35 16.64
N VAL A 186 -11.05 -14.13 16.10
CA VAL A 186 -9.84 -13.39 15.75
C VAL A 186 -9.11 -12.89 16.99
N GLU A 187 -9.82 -12.33 17.98
CA GLU A 187 -9.24 -11.93 19.27
C GLU A 187 -8.60 -13.15 19.98
N ALA A 188 -9.29 -14.30 19.98
CA ALA A 188 -8.75 -15.54 20.55
C ALA A 188 -7.52 -16.06 19.79
N LEU A 189 -7.49 -15.91 18.46
CA LEU A 189 -6.30 -16.25 17.66
C LEU A 189 -5.13 -15.33 18.02
N LEU A 190 -5.34 -14.02 18.06
CA LEU A 190 -4.29 -13.05 18.44
C LEU A 190 -3.76 -13.33 19.85
N ALA A 191 -4.64 -13.71 20.79
CA ALA A 191 -4.25 -14.11 22.14
C ALA A 191 -3.32 -15.34 22.17
N GLN A 192 -3.51 -16.32 21.27
CA GLN A 192 -2.61 -17.49 21.16
C GLN A 192 -1.17 -17.10 20.77
N TYR A 193 -0.99 -15.95 20.13
CA TYR A 193 0.32 -15.38 19.80
C TYR A 193 0.83 -14.38 20.86
N GLY A 194 0.19 -14.30 22.03
CA GLY A 194 0.61 -13.44 23.13
C GLY A 194 0.29 -11.96 22.94
N LEU A 195 -0.72 -11.64 22.13
CA LEU A 195 -1.07 -10.26 21.77
C LEU A 195 -2.32 -9.72 22.49
N ALA A 196 -2.95 -10.49 23.38
CA ALA A 196 -4.24 -10.12 23.97
C ALA A 196 -4.26 -8.69 24.55
N ASP A 197 -3.23 -8.31 25.32
CA ASP A 197 -3.14 -6.98 25.94
C ASP A 197 -2.74 -5.86 24.96
N CYS A 198 -2.30 -6.21 23.74
CA CYS A 198 -2.05 -5.28 22.64
C CYS A 198 -3.29 -5.09 21.75
N VAL A 199 -4.34 -5.90 21.91
CA VAL A 199 -5.50 -5.89 21.03
C VAL A 199 -6.62 -5.08 21.63
N HIS A 200 -7.08 -4.08 20.88
CA HIS A 200 -8.15 -3.19 21.32
C HIS A 200 -9.23 -3.11 20.25
N TYR A 201 -10.46 -3.47 20.61
CA TYR A 201 -11.61 -3.15 19.79
C TYR A 201 -11.85 -1.64 19.80
N LEU A 202 -11.83 -1.06 18.61
CA LEU A 202 -12.04 0.37 18.40
C LEU A 202 -13.51 0.66 18.11
N GLY A 203 -14.15 -0.13 17.24
CA GLY A 203 -15.45 0.21 16.70
C GLY A 203 -15.67 -0.41 15.32
N GLN A 204 -16.24 0.37 14.40
CA GLN A 204 -16.68 -0.12 13.09
C GLN A 204 -16.54 0.93 11.99
N ALA A 205 -16.40 0.45 10.75
CA ALA A 205 -16.60 1.21 9.53
C ALA A 205 -18.10 1.34 9.22
N LEU A 206 -18.55 2.50 8.75
CA LEU A 206 -19.94 2.79 8.47
C LEU A 206 -20.07 3.47 7.11
N ALA A 207 -21.15 3.20 6.38
CA ALA A 207 -21.46 3.98 5.17
C ALA A 207 -21.63 5.48 5.50
N GLY A 208 -21.25 6.35 4.57
CA GLY A 208 -21.33 7.81 4.70
C GLY A 208 -19.98 8.48 4.91
N ASP A 209 -20.01 9.72 5.40
CA ASP A 209 -18.88 10.65 5.36
C ASP A 209 -18.42 11.12 6.76
N ARG A 210 -18.75 10.38 7.83
CA ARG A 210 -18.37 10.77 9.19
C ARG A 210 -17.12 10.04 9.67
N PHE A 211 -16.10 10.80 10.06
CA PHE A 211 -14.93 10.29 10.76
C PHE A 211 -15.04 10.71 12.23
N VAL A 212 -15.37 9.76 13.12
CA VAL A 212 -15.72 10.05 14.51
C VAL A 212 -14.87 9.23 15.47
N ILE A 213 -14.21 9.95 16.38
CA ILE A 213 -13.40 9.39 17.47
C ILE A 213 -14.01 9.85 18.80
N THR A 214 -14.37 8.90 19.65
CA THR A 214 -14.87 9.12 21.00
C THR A 214 -13.91 8.56 22.05
N ALA A 215 -14.11 8.98 23.30
CA ALA A 215 -13.57 8.32 24.47
C ALA A 215 -14.68 8.31 25.52
N ASN A 216 -15.33 7.15 25.69
CA ASN A 216 -16.61 7.03 26.38
C ASN A 216 -17.65 8.00 25.75
N ASP A 217 -18.39 8.75 26.57
CA ASP A 217 -19.43 9.68 26.11
C ASP A 217 -18.88 11.00 25.52
N ARG A 218 -17.56 11.16 25.44
CA ARG A 218 -16.93 12.40 24.95
C ARG A 218 -16.44 12.25 23.51
N THR A 219 -16.86 13.17 22.64
CA THR A 219 -16.24 13.34 21.33
C THR A 219 -14.83 13.90 21.47
N VAL A 220 -13.83 13.17 20.97
CA VAL A 220 -12.43 13.59 20.93
C VAL A 220 -12.15 14.36 19.65
N PHE A 221 -12.57 13.80 18.51
CA PHE A 221 -12.41 14.39 17.18
C PHE A 221 -13.57 13.96 16.28
N SER A 222 -14.10 14.87 15.48
CA SER A 222 -15.18 14.55 14.55
C SER A 222 -15.17 15.49 13.36
N GLU A 223 -15.04 14.94 12.15
CA GLU A 223 -14.97 15.71 10.91
C GLU A 223 -15.64 14.95 9.76
N SER A 224 -15.90 15.65 8.65
CA SER A 224 -16.17 15.03 7.34
C SER A 224 -14.93 14.26 6.87
N ARG A 225 -15.11 13.00 6.48
CA ARG A 225 -14.04 12.18 5.91
C ARG A 225 -13.57 12.79 4.58
N THR A 226 -14.46 13.34 3.78
CA THR A 226 -14.16 14.07 2.53
C THR A 226 -13.27 15.26 2.80
N THR A 227 -13.56 16.09 3.81
CA THR A 227 -12.68 17.20 4.21
C THR A 227 -11.25 16.72 4.49
N LEU A 228 -11.10 15.68 5.32
CA LEU A 228 -9.79 15.11 5.64
C LEU A 228 -9.06 14.57 4.40
N ARG A 229 -9.80 13.88 3.52
CA ARG A 229 -9.31 13.30 2.27
C ARG A 229 -8.83 14.36 1.27
N VAL A 230 -9.48 15.53 1.26
CA VAL A 230 -9.09 16.68 0.44
C VAL A 230 -7.83 17.32 1.02
N TRP A 231 -7.77 17.60 2.32
CA TRP A 231 -6.54 18.12 2.95
C TRP A 231 -5.34 17.22 2.70
N TRP A 232 -5.51 15.91 2.86
CA TRP A 232 -4.46 14.92 2.58
C TRP A 232 -3.97 14.97 1.12
N ALA A 233 -4.85 15.33 0.18
CA ALA A 233 -4.52 15.43 -1.24
C ALA A 233 -3.85 16.75 -1.65
N GLU A 234 -3.84 17.78 -0.80
CA GLU A 234 -3.37 19.11 -1.18
C GLU A 234 -1.90 19.11 -1.61
N THR A 235 -1.05 18.32 -0.96
CA THR A 235 0.37 18.23 -1.34
C THR A 235 0.54 17.69 -2.77
N THR A 236 -0.14 16.57 -3.11
CA THR A 236 -0.04 16.01 -4.47
C THR A 236 -0.69 16.94 -5.50
N TRP A 237 -1.78 17.63 -5.13
CA TRP A 237 -2.41 18.64 -5.98
C TRP A 237 -1.46 19.79 -6.31
N GLN A 238 -0.83 20.40 -5.30
CA GLN A 238 0.11 21.50 -5.53
C GLN A 238 1.32 21.06 -6.38
N MET A 239 1.85 19.85 -6.13
CA MET A 239 2.96 19.30 -6.90
C MET A 239 2.60 18.99 -8.36
N GLN A 240 1.42 18.41 -8.62
CA GLN A 240 0.93 18.22 -9.98
C GLN A 240 0.70 19.56 -10.66
N ARG A 241 0.09 20.51 -9.95
CA ARG A 241 -0.24 21.84 -10.48
C ARG A 241 0.98 22.65 -10.90
N LEU A 242 2.11 22.52 -10.19
CA LEU A 242 3.35 23.21 -10.54
C LEU A 242 4.19 22.49 -11.61
N ARG A 243 3.96 21.18 -11.81
CA ARG A 243 4.76 20.32 -12.72
C ARG A 243 4.06 20.08 -14.06
N ASP A 244 2.76 19.85 -14.02
CA ASP A 244 1.93 19.36 -15.12
C ASP A 244 1.03 20.46 -15.67
N ASN A 245 -0.01 20.09 -16.43
CA ASN A 245 -1.05 21.04 -16.78
C ASN A 245 -1.91 21.35 -15.54
N PRO A 246 -1.93 22.60 -15.03
CA PRO A 246 -2.65 22.95 -13.82
C PRO A 246 -4.16 22.71 -13.93
N GLN A 247 -4.74 22.81 -15.13
CA GLN A 247 -6.16 22.48 -15.32
C GLN A 247 -6.46 21.01 -15.00
N CYS A 248 -5.58 20.10 -15.43
CA CYS A 248 -5.73 18.67 -15.14
C CYS A 248 -5.55 18.39 -13.64
N ALA A 249 -4.56 19.03 -13.01
CA ALA A 249 -4.32 18.90 -11.58
C ALA A 249 -5.50 19.43 -10.74
N ASP A 250 -6.05 20.60 -11.11
CA ASP A 250 -7.21 21.20 -10.46
C ASP A 250 -8.44 20.29 -10.63
N GLN A 251 -8.69 19.75 -11.83
CA GLN A 251 -9.78 18.78 -12.08
C GLN A 251 -9.63 17.49 -11.26
N GLU A 252 -8.42 16.91 -11.19
CA GLU A 252 -8.17 15.72 -10.38
C GLU A 252 -8.41 15.99 -8.89
N HIS A 253 -8.02 17.17 -8.41
CA HIS A 253 -8.20 17.55 -7.01
C HIS A 253 -9.67 17.83 -6.65
N GLU A 254 -10.37 18.61 -7.46
CA GLU A 254 -11.78 18.97 -7.24
C GLU A 254 -12.69 17.73 -7.25
N ALA A 255 -12.40 16.75 -8.10
CA ALA A 255 -13.16 15.48 -8.15
C ALA A 255 -13.15 14.75 -6.79
N LYS A 256 -12.05 14.85 -6.03
CA LYS A 256 -11.88 14.21 -4.70
C LYS A 256 -12.81 14.76 -3.63
N ALA A 257 -13.38 15.95 -3.85
CA ALA A 257 -14.32 16.59 -2.94
C ALA A 257 -15.78 16.17 -3.18
N ASN A 258 -16.07 15.44 -4.26
CA ASN A 258 -17.41 14.96 -4.57
C ASN A 258 -17.66 13.57 -3.97
N ASP A 259 -18.26 13.52 -2.79
CA ASP A 259 -18.58 12.26 -2.09
C ASP A 259 -19.55 11.34 -2.85
N ALA A 260 -20.27 11.87 -3.85
CA ALA A 260 -21.18 11.08 -4.69
C ALA A 260 -20.45 10.28 -5.78
N ASP A 261 -19.11 10.37 -5.90
CA ASP A 261 -18.33 9.52 -6.80
C ASP A 261 -18.50 8.04 -6.42
N PRO A 262 -19.09 7.20 -7.29
CA PRO A 262 -19.27 5.77 -6.99
C PRO A 262 -17.98 4.96 -7.14
N GLY A 263 -16.88 5.60 -7.55
CA GLY A 263 -15.62 4.95 -7.90
C GLY A 263 -15.72 4.17 -9.22
N LEU A 264 -14.76 3.26 -9.44
CA LEU A 264 -14.79 2.39 -10.61
C LEU A 264 -15.91 1.36 -10.47
N ASN A 265 -16.84 1.36 -11.42
CA ASN A 265 -17.95 0.40 -11.48
C ASN A 265 -18.07 -0.22 -12.88
N VAL A 266 -18.49 -1.50 -12.95
CA VAL A 266 -18.51 -2.26 -14.20
C VAL A 266 -19.94 -2.45 -14.71
N LYS A 267 -20.13 -2.42 -16.03
CA LYS A 267 -21.35 -2.85 -16.74
C LYS A 267 -20.93 -3.87 -17.79
N LEU A 268 -21.46 -5.09 -17.69
CA LEU A 268 -21.13 -6.18 -18.62
C LEU A 268 -22.28 -6.40 -19.60
N SER A 269 -21.95 -6.47 -20.89
CA SER A 269 -22.90 -6.80 -21.97
C SER A 269 -22.79 -8.26 -22.44
N PHE A 270 -21.85 -9.02 -21.86
CA PHE A 270 -21.57 -10.42 -22.17
C PHE A 270 -21.14 -11.15 -20.89
N ASP A 271 -21.13 -12.48 -20.92
CA ASP A 271 -20.60 -13.30 -19.84
C ASP A 271 -19.07 -13.35 -19.93
N ILE A 272 -18.39 -12.75 -18.96
CA ILE A 272 -16.91 -12.72 -18.89
C ILE A 272 -16.29 -14.09 -18.61
N ASN A 273 -17.10 -15.05 -18.16
CA ASN A 273 -16.67 -16.41 -17.85
C ASN A 273 -16.92 -17.37 -19.02
N GLU A 274 -17.68 -16.95 -20.04
CA GLU A 274 -17.88 -17.74 -21.26
C GLU A 274 -16.62 -17.71 -22.13
N ASP A 275 -15.88 -18.81 -22.16
CA ASP A 275 -14.77 -19.00 -23.09
C ASP A 275 -15.30 -19.42 -24.48
N ILE A 276 -15.67 -18.42 -25.28
CA ILE A 276 -16.12 -18.63 -26.67
C ILE A 276 -15.02 -19.20 -27.60
N ALA A 277 -13.74 -19.16 -27.18
CA ALA A 277 -12.63 -19.72 -27.95
C ALA A 277 -12.43 -21.22 -27.66
N ALA A 278 -12.97 -21.73 -26.55
CA ALA A 278 -12.81 -23.12 -26.12
C ALA A 278 -13.15 -24.16 -27.21
N PRO A 279 -14.24 -24.04 -28.01
CA PRO A 279 -14.54 -24.99 -29.09
C PRO A 279 -13.44 -25.06 -30.15
N TYR A 280 -12.74 -23.96 -30.43
CA TYR A 280 -11.63 -23.92 -31.38
C TYR A 280 -10.35 -24.48 -30.75
N ILE A 281 -10.06 -24.10 -29.51
CA ILE A 281 -8.91 -24.60 -28.74
C ILE A 281 -8.97 -26.12 -28.62
N ALA A 282 -10.16 -26.67 -28.35
CA ALA A 282 -10.40 -28.11 -28.21
C ALA A 282 -10.07 -28.92 -29.48
N THR A 283 -10.06 -28.29 -30.67
CA THR A 283 -9.63 -28.97 -31.90
C THR A 283 -8.12 -29.25 -31.94
N GLY A 284 -7.33 -28.57 -31.09
CA GLY A 284 -5.87 -28.58 -31.11
C GLY A 284 -5.26 -27.74 -32.24
N ALA A 285 -6.05 -27.16 -33.15
CA ALA A 285 -5.55 -26.28 -34.19
C ALA A 285 -5.24 -24.89 -33.60
N ARG A 286 -3.97 -24.51 -33.60
CA ARG A 286 -3.49 -23.24 -33.05
C ARG A 286 -3.00 -22.33 -34.17
N PRO A 287 -3.73 -21.27 -34.55
CA PRO A 287 -3.26 -20.32 -35.55
C PRO A 287 -2.07 -19.53 -34.99
N LYS A 288 -1.09 -19.23 -35.86
CA LYS A 288 0.05 -18.39 -35.48
C LYS A 288 -0.35 -16.92 -35.44
N ILE A 289 0.17 -16.19 -34.45
CA ILE A 289 0.15 -14.72 -34.42
C ILE A 289 1.59 -14.18 -34.40
N ALA A 290 1.86 -13.20 -35.26
CA ALA A 290 3.12 -12.47 -35.23
C ALA A 290 3.04 -11.41 -34.11
N VAL A 291 3.70 -11.67 -32.99
CA VAL A 291 3.85 -10.74 -31.88
C VAL A 291 5.01 -9.81 -32.21
N LEU A 292 4.68 -8.72 -32.90
CA LEU A 292 5.65 -7.82 -33.49
C LEU A 292 6.25 -6.90 -32.43
N ARG A 293 7.58 -6.80 -32.42
CA ARG A 293 8.33 -5.88 -31.56
C ARG A 293 9.51 -5.23 -32.29
N GLU A 294 9.89 -4.05 -31.81
CA GLU A 294 11.06 -3.27 -32.22
C GLU A 294 11.96 -3.01 -30.99
N GLN A 295 13.18 -2.51 -31.20
CA GLN A 295 14.04 -2.02 -30.13
C GLN A 295 13.30 -0.98 -29.26
N GLY A 296 13.22 -1.25 -27.95
CA GLY A 296 12.51 -0.41 -26.99
C GLY A 296 11.06 -0.82 -26.71
N VAL A 297 10.49 -1.75 -27.49
CA VAL A 297 9.23 -2.42 -27.12
C VAL A 297 9.44 -3.25 -25.85
N ASN A 298 8.50 -3.15 -24.91
CA ASN A 298 8.62 -3.76 -23.59
C ASN A 298 7.37 -4.54 -23.14
N SER A 299 6.29 -4.52 -23.93
CA SER A 299 5.02 -5.17 -23.59
C SER A 299 4.68 -6.42 -24.43
N HIS A 300 5.68 -7.07 -25.00
CA HIS A 300 5.48 -8.18 -25.94
C HIS A 300 5.17 -9.52 -25.26
N VAL A 301 5.59 -9.72 -24.00
CA VAL A 301 5.44 -11.00 -23.30
C VAL A 301 4.00 -11.19 -22.82
N GLU A 302 3.43 -10.19 -22.16
CA GLU A 302 2.03 -10.21 -21.71
C GLU A 302 1.05 -10.23 -22.89
N MET A 303 1.42 -9.58 -24.00
CA MET A 303 0.67 -9.65 -25.25
C MET A 303 0.65 -11.08 -25.79
N ALA A 304 1.81 -11.73 -25.89
CA ALA A 304 1.92 -13.12 -26.31
C ALA A 304 1.11 -14.06 -25.38
N ALA A 305 1.16 -13.85 -24.07
CA ALA A 305 0.43 -14.65 -23.09
C ALA A 305 -1.10 -14.54 -23.25
N ALA A 306 -1.61 -13.32 -23.52
CA ALA A 306 -3.03 -13.10 -23.77
C ALA A 306 -3.52 -13.89 -25.00
N PHE A 307 -2.78 -13.82 -26.12
CA PHE A 307 -3.10 -14.59 -27.32
C PHE A 307 -2.93 -16.10 -27.12
N HIS A 308 -1.91 -16.52 -26.38
CA HIS A 308 -1.71 -17.92 -26.07
C HIS A 308 -2.89 -18.50 -25.29
N ARG A 309 -3.43 -17.77 -24.31
CA ARG A 309 -4.65 -18.14 -23.56
C ARG A 309 -5.86 -18.29 -24.49
N ALA A 310 -5.97 -17.43 -25.49
CA ALA A 310 -7.03 -17.50 -26.51
C ALA A 310 -6.81 -18.56 -27.60
N GLY A 311 -5.76 -19.40 -27.51
CA GLY A 311 -5.55 -20.53 -28.41
C GLY A 311 -4.51 -20.34 -29.52
N PHE A 312 -3.79 -19.23 -29.55
CA PHE A 312 -2.80 -18.95 -30.60
C PHE A 312 -1.41 -19.52 -30.28
N ASP A 313 -0.65 -19.82 -31.33
CA ASP A 313 0.80 -19.97 -31.24
C ASP A 313 1.44 -18.58 -31.43
N ALA A 314 1.81 -17.96 -30.31
CA ALA A 314 2.44 -16.65 -30.29
C ALA A 314 3.91 -16.76 -30.71
N ILE A 315 4.27 -16.09 -31.82
CA ILE A 315 5.63 -16.08 -32.36
C ILE A 315 6.24 -14.72 -32.10
N ASP A 316 7.41 -14.70 -31.43
CA ASP A 316 8.23 -13.49 -31.33
C ASP A 316 8.73 -13.12 -32.73
N VAL A 317 8.35 -11.93 -33.18
CA VAL A 317 8.80 -11.38 -34.47
C VAL A 317 9.42 -10.04 -34.19
N HIS A 318 10.75 -9.99 -34.13
CA HIS A 318 11.45 -8.72 -34.07
C HIS A 318 11.51 -8.09 -35.46
N MET A 319 11.51 -6.76 -35.57
CA MET A 319 11.69 -6.06 -36.85
C MET A 319 12.96 -6.49 -37.59
N SER A 320 14.02 -6.82 -36.85
CA SER A 320 15.25 -7.37 -37.43
C SER A 320 15.07 -8.75 -38.08
N ASP A 321 14.07 -9.55 -37.67
CA ASP A 321 13.76 -10.85 -38.29
C ASP A 321 13.10 -10.66 -39.64
N LEU A 322 12.25 -9.65 -39.78
CA LEU A 322 11.65 -9.27 -41.04
C LEU A 322 12.69 -8.71 -42.01
N LEU A 323 13.52 -7.77 -41.55
CA LEU A 323 14.62 -7.19 -42.34
C LEU A 323 15.62 -8.25 -42.81
N GLY A 324 15.93 -9.23 -41.94
CA GLY A 324 16.84 -10.32 -42.24
C GLY A 324 16.23 -11.50 -42.98
N GLY A 325 14.93 -11.45 -43.32
CA GLY A 325 14.23 -12.53 -44.01
C GLY A 325 14.09 -13.84 -43.20
N ARG A 326 14.25 -13.80 -41.87
CA ARG A 326 14.09 -14.95 -40.98
C ARG A 326 12.62 -15.33 -40.77
N ILE A 327 11.73 -14.35 -40.86
CA ILE A 327 10.28 -14.49 -40.76
C ILE A 327 9.62 -13.82 -41.96
N GLY A 328 8.63 -14.47 -42.55
CA GLY A 328 7.76 -13.90 -43.59
C GLY A 328 6.33 -13.72 -43.08
N LEU A 329 5.79 -12.51 -43.16
CA LEU A 329 4.43 -12.23 -42.68
C LEU A 329 3.34 -12.98 -43.46
N GLY A 330 3.62 -13.42 -44.69
CA GLY A 330 2.71 -14.26 -45.48
C GLY A 330 2.41 -15.64 -44.85
N ASN A 331 3.14 -16.04 -43.81
CA ASN A 331 2.88 -17.28 -43.05
C ASN A 331 1.95 -17.10 -41.84
N PHE A 332 1.40 -15.90 -41.65
CA PHE A 332 0.53 -15.52 -40.54
C PHE A 332 -0.83 -15.04 -41.04
N HIS A 333 -1.86 -15.30 -40.24
CA HIS A 333 -3.21 -14.76 -40.44
C HIS A 333 -3.56 -13.67 -39.43
N ALA A 334 -2.72 -13.48 -38.42
CA ALA A 334 -2.86 -12.47 -37.38
C ALA A 334 -1.50 -11.87 -37.04
N LEU A 335 -1.51 -10.58 -36.68
CA LEU A 335 -0.38 -9.82 -36.21
C LEU A 335 -0.85 -8.88 -35.11
N VAL A 336 0.01 -8.64 -34.12
CA VAL A 336 -0.16 -7.59 -33.12
C VAL A 336 1.13 -6.79 -32.99
N ALA A 337 1.03 -5.46 -33.04
CA ALA A 337 2.15 -4.57 -32.69
C ALA A 337 2.09 -4.28 -31.19
N CYS A 338 3.17 -4.58 -30.48
CA CYS A 338 3.19 -4.50 -29.02
C CYS A 338 3.56 -3.09 -28.52
N GLY A 339 3.10 -2.76 -27.31
CA GLY A 339 3.41 -1.48 -26.67
C GLY A 339 4.84 -1.39 -26.13
N GLY A 340 5.27 -0.16 -25.88
CA GLY A 340 6.53 0.18 -25.24
C GLY A 340 7.04 1.53 -25.71
N PHE A 341 8.36 1.72 -25.61
CA PHE A 341 9.04 2.97 -25.95
C PHE A 341 10.01 2.71 -27.10
N SER A 342 9.48 2.33 -28.26
CA SER A 342 10.34 2.03 -29.42
C SER A 342 11.16 3.26 -29.78
N TYR A 343 12.48 3.10 -29.87
CA TYR A 343 13.43 4.21 -30.04
C TYR A 343 13.33 5.32 -28.97
N GLY A 344 12.75 5.03 -27.80
CA GLY A 344 12.57 5.99 -26.72
C GLY A 344 11.59 7.12 -27.05
N ASP A 345 10.63 6.87 -27.94
CA ASP A 345 9.61 7.82 -28.43
C ASP A 345 10.19 9.05 -29.13
N VAL A 346 11.49 9.00 -29.44
CA VAL A 346 12.17 10.06 -30.18
C VAL A 346 11.59 10.11 -31.59
N LEU A 347 11.36 11.33 -32.08
CA LEU A 347 10.64 11.64 -33.33
C LEU A 347 9.11 11.43 -33.27
N GLY A 348 8.57 11.16 -32.08
CA GLY A 348 7.13 11.01 -31.82
C GLY A 348 6.72 9.54 -31.73
N ALA A 349 6.03 9.18 -30.64
CA ALA A 349 5.39 7.89 -30.44
C ALA A 349 4.18 7.68 -31.37
#